data_AF-A0A7V4NJB2-F1
#
_entry.id   AF-A0A7V4NJB2-F1
#
_cell.length_a   1.000
_cell.length_b   1.000
_cell.length_c   1.000
_cell.angle_alpha   90.00
_cell.angle_beta   90.00
_cell.angle_gamma   90.00
#
_symmetry.space_group_name_H-M   'P 1'
#
loop_
_entity.id
_entity.type
_entity.pdbx_description
1 polymer ?
#
loop_
_entity_poly.entity_id
_entity_poly.type
_entity_poly.pdbx_seq_one_letter_code
_entity_poly.pdbx_strand_id
1 'polypeptide(L)'
;MNLDVIENIKKTKTLLLIIFSILIAGYIKFKSVYSIPIPVWSTKAFILFLEILVVVSIVDIIIILSFNYIKKNILYLKHKAEEAEELLNETKFLSEKLEKQTKFLKDKLNEITTLNKIIYEINQTFELERVLKIILESLCSYLNYDRAIIFLFDKEKNCLLPSIGFNIDKDKLYKINLSLYDKESVVVKNFVRNIPVIIKRLSDKEQKMPYFEDIKEENTLI
;
A
#
# COMPACT_ATOMS: atom_id res chain seq x y z
N MET A 1 30.93 -13.32 -5.86
CA MET A 1 32.27 -13.90 -5.62
C MET A 1 33.22 -13.21 -6.58
N ASN A 2 33.95 -12.19 -6.12
CA ASN A 2 34.63 -11.22 -6.99
C ASN A 2 35.77 -11.86 -7.79
N LEU A 3 35.68 -11.72 -9.12
CA LEU A 3 36.71 -12.10 -10.09
C LEU A 3 38.08 -11.48 -9.74
N ASP A 4 38.08 -10.29 -9.14
CA ASP A 4 39.27 -9.58 -8.68
C ASP A 4 40.11 -10.36 -7.66
N VAL A 5 39.48 -11.13 -6.75
CA VAL A 5 40.22 -11.90 -5.74
C VAL A 5 40.94 -13.09 -6.37
N ILE A 6 40.28 -13.77 -7.32
CA ILE A 6 40.85 -14.89 -8.06
C ILE A 6 42.00 -14.40 -8.95
N GLU A 7 41.83 -13.24 -9.59
CA GLU A 7 42.85 -12.63 -10.42
C GLU A 7 44.07 -12.18 -9.59
N ASN A 8 43.85 -11.62 -8.41
CA ASN A 8 44.94 -11.18 -7.54
C ASN A 8 45.72 -12.36 -6.92
N ILE A 9 45.04 -13.47 -6.59
CA ILE A 9 45.68 -14.74 -6.17
C ILE A 9 46.49 -15.34 -7.33
N LYS A 10 45.96 -15.30 -8.55
CA LYS A 10 46.65 -15.81 -9.75
C LYS A 10 47.89 -14.97 -10.07
N LYS A 11 47.77 -13.63 -9.97
CA LYS A 11 48.85 -12.66 -10.20
C LYS A 11 49.96 -12.75 -9.15
N THR A 12 49.62 -12.98 -7.89
CA THR A 12 50.63 -13.20 -6.83
C THR A 12 51.33 -14.54 -6.99
N LYS A 13 50.64 -15.61 -7.40
CA LYS A 13 51.25 -16.90 -7.73
C LYS A 13 52.22 -16.80 -8.91
N THR A 14 51.88 -16.06 -9.96
CA THR A 14 52.79 -15.87 -11.12
C THR A 14 54.00 -15.03 -10.75
N LEU A 15 53.84 -13.99 -9.93
CA LEU A 15 54.94 -13.14 -9.48
C LEU A 15 55.92 -13.90 -8.58
N LEU A 16 55.42 -14.80 -7.72
CA LEU A 16 56.27 -15.66 -6.89
C LEU A 16 57.03 -16.71 -7.72
N LEU A 17 56.41 -17.28 -8.76
CA LEU A 17 57.08 -18.16 -9.72
C LEU A 17 58.17 -17.43 -10.53
N ILE A 18 57.92 -16.17 -10.90
CA ILE A 18 58.90 -15.33 -11.60
C ILE A 18 60.09 -15.01 -10.68
N ILE A 19 59.84 -14.65 -9.42
CA ILE A 19 60.91 -14.40 -8.43
C ILE A 19 61.74 -15.67 -8.20
N PHE A 20 61.09 -16.83 -8.09
CA PHE A 20 61.77 -18.12 -7.92
C PHE A 20 62.64 -18.47 -9.14
N SER A 21 62.12 -18.25 -10.36
CA SER A 21 62.86 -18.43 -11.61
C SER A 21 64.07 -17.49 -11.72
N ILE A 22 63.91 -16.23 -11.32
CA ILE A 22 64.99 -15.23 -11.30
C ILE A 22 66.04 -15.58 -10.25
N LEU A 23 65.66 -16.06 -9.07
CA LEU A 23 66.59 -16.51 -8.03
C LEU A 23 67.41 -17.72 -8.48
N ILE A 24 66.77 -18.71 -9.12
CA ILE A 24 67.47 -19.89 -9.68
C ILE A 24 68.43 -19.47 -10.79
N ALA A 25 67.97 -18.65 -11.74
CA ALA A 25 68.81 -18.16 -12.83
C ALA A 25 69.98 -17.31 -12.32
N GLY A 26 69.73 -16.45 -11.32
CA GLY A 26 70.75 -15.66 -10.64
C GLY A 26 71.78 -16.52 -9.92
N TYR A 27 71.35 -17.58 -9.24
CA TYR A 27 72.22 -18.54 -8.56
C TYR A 27 73.15 -19.27 -9.53
N ILE A 28 72.60 -19.77 -10.64
CA ILE A 28 73.37 -20.46 -11.69
C ILE A 28 74.40 -19.50 -12.31
N LYS A 29 74.00 -18.27 -12.61
CA LYS A 29 74.87 -17.26 -13.24
C LYS A 29 75.96 -16.76 -12.27
N PHE A 30 75.63 -16.61 -10.98
CA PHE A 30 76.59 -16.25 -9.94
C PHE A 30 77.68 -17.33 -9.75
N LYS A 31 77.29 -18.61 -9.73
CA LYS A 31 78.20 -19.76 -9.68
C LYS A 31 79.11 -19.86 -10.91
N SER A 32 78.60 -19.44 -12.08
CA SER A 32 79.36 -19.45 -13.34
C SER A 32 80.34 -18.28 -13.48
N VAL A 33 80.01 -17.11 -12.93
CA VAL A 33 80.80 -15.87 -13.11
C VAL A 33 81.83 -15.70 -11.99
N TYR A 34 81.48 -16.03 -10.76
CA TYR A 34 82.41 -16.07 -9.65
C TYR A 34 82.88 -17.51 -9.44
N SER A 35 84.04 -17.84 -10.00
CA SER A 35 84.81 -19.00 -9.54
C SER A 35 85.28 -18.71 -8.12
N ILE A 36 84.41 -18.91 -7.13
CA ILE A 36 84.71 -18.64 -5.71
C ILE A 36 85.98 -19.45 -5.37
N PRO A 37 87.11 -18.81 -5.03
CA PRO A 37 88.33 -19.53 -4.69
C PRO A 37 88.03 -20.39 -3.46
N ILE A 38 88.17 -21.70 -3.61
CA ILE A 38 87.94 -22.65 -2.51
C ILE A 38 89.00 -22.34 -1.45
N PRO A 39 88.63 -21.92 -0.23
CA PRO A 39 89.61 -21.72 0.83
C PRO A 39 90.30 -23.06 1.10
N VAL A 40 91.63 -23.04 1.21
CA VAL A 40 92.50 -24.24 1.24
C VAL A 40 92.17 -25.20 2.41
N TRP A 41 91.44 -24.73 3.44
CA TRP A 41 90.99 -25.59 4.55
C TRP A 41 89.70 -26.38 4.29
N SER A 42 88.95 -26.08 3.22
CA SER A 42 87.56 -26.56 3.05
C SER A 42 87.46 -27.82 2.20
N THR A 43 86.67 -28.80 2.68
CA THR A 43 86.35 -30.02 1.91
C THR A 43 85.17 -29.77 0.96
N LYS A 44 85.16 -30.46 -0.19
CA LYS A 44 84.03 -30.40 -1.15
C LYS A 44 82.67 -30.70 -0.51
N ALA A 45 82.65 -31.56 0.51
CA ALA A 45 81.45 -31.90 1.27
C ALA A 45 80.88 -30.73 2.09
N PHE A 46 81.74 -29.89 2.66
CA PHE A 46 81.32 -28.73 3.45
C PHE A 46 80.63 -27.66 2.59
N ILE A 47 81.09 -27.48 1.35
CA ILE A 47 80.49 -26.53 0.40
C ILE A 47 79.09 -26.99 -0.03
N LEU A 48 78.92 -28.28 -0.35
CA LEU A 48 77.61 -28.85 -0.71
C LEU A 48 76.61 -28.74 0.45
N PHE A 49 77.08 -28.94 1.68
CA PHE A 49 76.24 -28.77 2.87
C PHE A 49 75.72 -27.33 3.00
N LEU A 50 76.59 -26.33 2.79
CA LEU A 50 76.22 -24.92 2.86
C LEU A 50 75.24 -24.53 1.74
N GLU A 51 75.41 -25.07 0.54
CA GLU A 51 74.52 -24.89 -0.61
C GLU A 51 73.10 -25.43 -0.32
N ILE A 52 72.98 -26.61 0.26
CA ILE A 52 71.69 -27.20 0.67
C ILE A 52 71.03 -26.36 1.77
N LEU A 53 71.79 -25.91 2.76
CA LEU A 53 71.28 -25.09 3.88
C LEU A 53 70.65 -23.77 3.38
N VAL A 54 71.28 -23.13 2.40
CA VAL A 54 70.77 -21.90 1.79
C VAL A 54 69.46 -22.18 1.04
N VAL A 55 69.38 -23.27 0.28
CA VAL A 55 68.16 -23.64 -0.44
C VAL A 55 67.01 -23.92 0.52
N VAL A 56 67.25 -24.69 1.59
CA VAL A 56 66.22 -25.00 2.60
C VAL A 56 65.72 -23.71 3.28
N SER A 57 66.63 -22.81 3.65
CA SER A 57 66.27 -21.53 4.26
C SER A 57 65.40 -20.66 3.34
N ILE A 58 65.70 -20.66 2.03
CA ILE A 58 64.90 -19.95 1.03
C ILE A 58 63.49 -20.55 0.95
N VAL A 59 63.38 -21.88 0.96
CA VAL A 59 62.08 -22.58 0.92
C VAL A 59 61.26 -22.25 2.17
N ASP A 60 61.85 -22.27 3.36
CA ASP A 60 61.15 -21.93 4.60
C ASP A 60 60.63 -20.49 4.60
N ILE A 61 61.44 -19.54 4.12
CA ILE A 61 61.03 -18.13 3.96
C ILE A 61 59.83 -18.02 3.00
N ILE A 62 59.86 -18.75 1.88
CA ILE A 62 58.76 -18.76 0.90
C ILE A 62 57.49 -19.33 1.52
N ILE A 63 57.59 -20.41 2.30
CA ILE A 63 56.45 -21.03 2.98
C ILE A 63 55.86 -20.06 4.00
N ILE A 64 56.68 -19.42 4.82
CA ILE A 64 56.26 -18.45 5.84
C ILE A 64 55.54 -17.26 5.18
N LEU A 65 56.09 -16.72 4.10
CA LEU A 65 55.47 -15.62 3.35
C LEU A 65 54.14 -16.03 2.74
N SER A 66 54.05 -17.24 2.17
CA SER A 66 52.83 -17.77 1.59
C SER A 66 51.75 -17.97 2.64
N PHE A 67 52.10 -18.50 3.80
CA PHE A 67 51.16 -18.71 4.90
C PHE A 67 50.63 -17.38 5.45
N ASN A 68 51.51 -16.39 5.61
CA ASN A 68 51.12 -15.04 6.00
C ASN A 68 50.19 -14.38 4.97
N TYR A 69 50.44 -14.60 3.69
CA TYR A 69 49.58 -14.12 2.61
C TYR A 69 48.18 -14.76 2.65
N ILE A 70 48.10 -16.08 2.81
CA ILE A 70 46.84 -16.82 2.89
C ILE A 70 46.03 -16.36 4.11
N LYS A 71 46.67 -16.24 5.28
CA LYS A 71 46.00 -15.78 6.52
C LYS A 71 45.38 -14.40 6.35
N LYS A 72 46.09 -13.47 5.70
CA LYS A 72 45.58 -12.11 5.43
C LYS A 72 44.34 -12.14 4.53
N ASN A 73 44.36 -12.97 3.49
CA ASN A 73 43.23 -13.10 2.57
C ASN A 73 42.02 -13.75 3.24
N ILE A 74 42.21 -14.75 4.11
CA ILE A 74 41.12 -15.38 4.86
C ILE A 74 40.44 -14.36 5.78
N LEU A 75 41.24 -13.54 6.49
CA LEU A 75 40.69 -12.49 7.36
C LEU A 75 39.89 -11.45 6.58
N TYR A 76 40.41 -11.04 5.42
CA TYR A 76 39.72 -10.11 4.52
C TYR A 76 38.39 -10.67 4.01
N LEU A 77 38.38 -11.92 3.56
CA LEU A 77 37.17 -12.57 3.06
C LEU A 77 36.12 -12.75 4.15
N LYS A 78 36.54 -13.04 5.39
CA LYS A 78 35.63 -13.15 6.53
C LYS A 78 34.91 -11.83 6.80
N HIS A 79 35.65 -10.74 6.88
CA HIS A 79 35.07 -9.40 7.08
C HIS A 79 34.09 -9.03 5.96
N LYS A 80 34.44 -9.35 4.70
CA LYS A 80 33.55 -9.08 3.56
C LYS A 80 32.28 -9.93 3.57
N ALA A 81 32.36 -11.16 4.05
CA ALA A 81 31.19 -12.01 4.23
C ALA A 81 30.27 -11.48 5.35
N GLU A 82 30.85 -11.02 6.46
CA GLU A 82 30.13 -10.44 7.60
C GLU A 82 29.37 -9.16 7.19
N GLU A 83 30.05 -8.24 6.49
CA GLU A 83 29.43 -7.02 5.93
C GLU A 83 28.27 -7.34 4.96
N ALA A 84 28.40 -8.41 4.15
CA ALA A 84 27.33 -8.82 3.24
C ALA A 84 26.12 -9.42 3.98
N GLU A 85 26.35 -10.12 5.09
CA GLU A 85 25.30 -10.66 5.94
C GLU A 85 24.53 -9.55 6.68
N GLU A 86 25.24 -8.54 7.19
CA GLU A 86 24.62 -7.35 7.80
C GLU A 86 23.69 -6.63 6.82
N LEU A 87 24.17 -6.36 5.60
CA LEU A 87 23.36 -5.73 4.54
C LEU A 87 22.14 -6.58 4.16
N LEU A 88 22.30 -7.91 4.12
CA LEU A 88 21.19 -8.82 3.84
C LEU A 88 20.14 -8.78 4.95
N ASN A 89 20.56 -8.73 6.21
CA ASN A 89 19.64 -8.60 7.33
C ASN A 89 18.92 -7.25 7.33
N GLU A 90 19.62 -6.16 7.01
CA GLU A 90 19.02 -4.82 6.89
C GLU A 90 17.98 -4.77 5.76
N THR A 91 18.34 -5.24 4.56
CA THR A 91 17.41 -5.26 3.41
C THR A 91 16.17 -6.10 3.70
N LYS A 92 16.33 -7.22 4.40
CA LYS A 92 15.21 -8.08 4.82
C LYS A 92 14.31 -7.39 5.84
N PHE A 93 14.90 -6.73 6.83
CA PHE A 93 14.15 -5.92 7.80
C PHE A 93 13.39 -4.76 7.13
N LEU A 94 14.02 -4.10 6.15
CA LEU A 94 13.37 -3.04 5.36
C LEU A 94 12.20 -3.59 4.54
N SER A 95 12.35 -4.75 3.90
CA SER A 95 11.24 -5.38 3.16
C SER A 95 10.07 -5.73 4.09
N GLU A 96 10.34 -6.28 5.27
CA GLU A 96 9.28 -6.58 6.26
C GLU A 96 8.58 -5.30 6.74
N LYS A 97 9.34 -4.21 6.95
CA LYS A 97 8.80 -2.91 7.35
C LYS A 97 7.92 -2.31 6.24
N LEU A 98 8.35 -2.43 4.99
CA LEU A 98 7.56 -2.01 3.82
C LEU A 98 6.27 -2.82 3.71
N GLU A 99 6.32 -4.15 3.83
CA GLU A 99 5.12 -4.99 3.80
C GLU A 99 4.11 -4.60 4.88
N LYS A 100 4.59 -4.34 6.12
CA LYS A 100 3.74 -3.85 7.22
C LYS A 100 3.13 -2.49 6.90
N GLN A 101 3.90 -1.56 6.35
CA GLN A 101 3.39 -0.25 5.94
C GLN A 101 2.35 -0.39 4.82
N THR A 102 2.62 -1.18 3.78
CA THR A 102 1.69 -1.43 2.68
C THR A 102 0.38 -2.02 3.19
N LYS A 103 0.44 -2.98 4.13
CA LYS A 103 -0.75 -3.54 4.76
C LYS A 103 -1.54 -2.48 5.54
N PHE A 104 -0.87 -1.68 6.36
CA PHE A 104 -1.51 -0.60 7.11
C PHE A 104 -2.17 0.45 6.20
N LEU A 105 -1.49 0.86 5.13
CA LEU A 105 -2.01 1.77 4.10
C LEU A 105 -3.26 1.19 3.43
N LYS A 106 -3.24 -0.10 3.08
CA LYS A 106 -4.39 -0.79 2.49
C LYS A 106 -5.59 -0.81 3.43
N ASP A 107 -5.37 -1.09 4.71
CA ASP A 107 -6.43 -1.09 5.71
C ASP A 107 -7.04 0.31 5.87
N LYS A 108 -6.21 1.38 5.87
CA LYS A 108 -6.66 2.78 5.89
C LYS A 108 -7.44 3.18 4.65
N LEU A 109 -7.04 2.71 3.46
CA LEU A 109 -7.79 2.97 2.23
C LEU A 109 -9.17 2.31 2.25
N ASN A 110 -9.28 1.08 2.76
CA ASN A 110 -10.58 0.41 2.90
C ASN A 110 -11.51 1.16 3.86
N GLU A 111 -10.97 1.67 4.97
CA GLU A 111 -11.72 2.50 5.93
C GLU A 111 -12.26 3.77 5.26
N ILE A 112 -11.40 4.52 4.56
CA ILE A 112 -11.80 5.75 3.84
C ILE A 112 -12.84 5.45 2.76
N THR A 113 -12.66 4.36 2.01
CA THR A 113 -13.60 3.98 0.94
C THR A 113 -14.97 3.63 1.50
N THR A 114 -15.01 2.94 2.64
CA THR A 114 -16.25 2.61 3.36
C THR A 114 -16.94 3.88 3.87
N LEU A 115 -16.19 4.80 4.48
CA LEU A 115 -16.72 6.09 4.92
C LEU A 115 -17.26 6.92 3.76
N ASN A 116 -16.53 7.00 2.64
CA ASN A 116 -16.99 7.71 1.45
C ASN A 116 -18.28 7.11 0.89
N LYS A 117 -18.42 5.78 0.89
CA LYS A 117 -19.66 5.12 0.50
C LYS A 117 -20.82 5.53 1.41
N ILE A 118 -20.60 5.52 2.73
CA ILE A 118 -21.62 5.96 3.71
C ILE A 118 -22.02 7.42 3.45
N ILE A 119 -21.05 8.31 3.26
CA ILE A 119 -21.28 9.73 2.96
C ILE A 119 -22.06 9.88 1.65
N TYR A 120 -21.74 9.11 0.62
CA TYR A 120 -22.46 9.12 -0.66
C TYR A 120 -23.92 8.71 -0.49
N GLU A 121 -24.20 7.61 0.20
CA GLU A 121 -25.57 7.15 0.48
C GLU A 121 -26.36 8.19 1.29
N ILE A 122 -25.74 8.80 2.31
CA ILE A 122 -26.34 9.90 3.10
C ILE A 122 -26.66 11.09 2.19
N ASN A 123 -25.70 11.53 1.37
CA ASN A 123 -25.90 12.68 0.49
C ASN A 123 -26.96 12.41 -0.59
N GLN A 124 -27.03 11.20 -1.15
CA GLN A 124 -28.08 10.83 -2.11
C GLN A 124 -29.48 10.90 -1.49
N THR A 125 -29.64 10.48 -0.23
CA THR A 125 -30.92 10.65 0.47
C THR A 125 -31.26 12.13 0.72
N PHE A 126 -30.25 12.96 1.04
CA PHE A 126 -30.42 14.40 1.28
C PHE A 126 -30.71 15.19 -0.01
N GLU A 127 -30.15 14.77 -1.14
CA GLU A 127 -30.39 15.39 -2.44
C GLU A 127 -31.84 15.18 -2.92
N LEU A 128 -32.42 13.99 -2.72
CA LEU A 128 -33.81 13.73 -3.12
C LEU A 128 -34.80 14.62 -2.37
N GLU A 129 -34.69 14.72 -1.04
CA GLU A 129 -35.55 15.61 -0.24
C GLU A 129 -35.39 17.07 -0.68
N ARG A 130 -34.16 17.52 -0.95
CA ARG A 130 -33.89 18.88 -1.41
C ARG A 130 -34.51 19.16 -2.77
N VAL A 131 -34.39 18.24 -3.73
CA VAL A 131 -34.96 18.39 -5.07
C VAL A 131 -36.49 18.42 -5.01
N LEU A 132 -37.11 17.49 -4.26
CA LEU A 132 -38.55 17.45 -4.08
C LEU A 132 -39.08 18.72 -3.38
N LYS A 133 -38.32 19.25 -2.41
CA LYS A 133 -38.63 20.53 -1.77
C LYS A 133 -38.67 21.68 -2.77
N ILE A 134 -37.62 21.82 -3.58
CA ILE A 134 -37.51 22.89 -4.57
C ILE A 134 -38.65 22.82 -5.59
N ILE A 135 -38.98 21.61 -6.07
CA ILE A 135 -40.10 21.40 -7.00
C ILE A 135 -41.41 21.84 -6.35
N LEU A 136 -41.67 21.39 -5.11
CA LEU A 136 -42.91 21.69 -4.41
C LEU A 136 -43.06 23.19 -4.11
N GLU A 137 -42.01 23.83 -3.60
CA GLU A 137 -41.98 25.28 -3.33
C GLU A 137 -42.17 26.10 -4.61
N SER A 138 -41.50 25.72 -5.71
CA SER A 138 -41.62 26.39 -7.00
C SER A 138 -43.05 26.31 -7.54
N LEU A 139 -43.67 25.13 -7.49
CA LEU A 139 -45.04 24.92 -7.95
C LEU A 139 -46.05 25.71 -7.11
N CYS A 140 -45.92 25.68 -5.78
CA CYS A 140 -46.84 26.38 -4.88
C CYS A 140 -46.72 27.91 -5.02
N SER A 141 -45.51 28.43 -5.22
CA SER A 141 -45.28 29.86 -5.45
C SER A 141 -45.90 30.39 -6.74
N TYR A 142 -45.99 29.56 -7.78
CA TYR A 142 -46.56 29.96 -9.08
C TYR A 142 -48.09 29.78 -9.11
N LEU A 143 -48.60 28.71 -8.49
CA LEU A 143 -50.02 28.34 -8.56
C LEU A 143 -50.85 28.84 -7.38
N ASN A 144 -50.22 29.47 -6.38
CA ASN A 144 -50.85 30.01 -5.18
C ASN A 144 -51.72 28.97 -4.43
N TYR A 145 -51.22 27.73 -4.34
CA TYR A 145 -51.87 26.67 -3.57
C TYR A 145 -51.61 26.85 -2.08
N ASP A 146 -52.64 26.69 -1.25
CA ASP A 146 -52.55 26.84 0.21
C ASP A 146 -51.60 25.80 0.83
N ARG A 147 -51.64 24.57 0.32
CA ARG A 147 -50.88 23.41 0.81
C ARG A 147 -50.59 22.42 -0.31
N ALA A 148 -49.46 21.73 -0.22
CA ALA A 148 -49.13 20.62 -1.10
C ALA A 148 -48.33 19.55 -0.39
N ILE A 149 -48.46 18.29 -0.82
CA ILE A 149 -47.73 17.15 -0.27
C ILE A 149 -47.25 16.26 -1.41
N ILE A 150 -46.01 15.80 -1.34
CA ILE A 150 -45.49 14.73 -2.18
C ILE A 150 -45.45 13.44 -1.37
N PHE A 151 -46.09 12.40 -1.88
CA PHE A 151 -46.04 11.05 -1.33
C PHE A 151 -45.07 10.18 -2.12
N LEU A 152 -44.25 9.41 -1.41
CA LEU A 152 -43.41 8.36 -1.98
C LEU A 152 -44.03 6.99 -1.68
N PHE A 153 -43.90 6.08 -2.64
CA PHE A 153 -44.40 4.72 -2.50
C PHE A 153 -43.35 3.80 -1.87
N ASP A 154 -43.66 3.23 -0.72
CA ASP A 154 -42.88 2.18 -0.07
C ASP A 154 -43.39 0.81 -0.54
N LYS A 155 -42.58 0.13 -1.37
CA LYS A 155 -42.89 -1.17 -1.94
C LYS A 155 -42.95 -2.29 -0.90
N GLU A 156 -42.17 -2.19 0.17
CA GLU A 156 -42.09 -3.25 1.19
C GLU A 156 -43.34 -3.23 2.08
N LYS A 157 -43.80 -2.02 2.44
CA LYS A 157 -44.95 -1.83 3.32
C LYS A 157 -46.28 -1.66 2.58
N ASN A 158 -46.25 -1.59 1.24
CA ASN A 158 -47.40 -1.29 0.40
C ASN A 158 -48.19 -0.07 0.90
N CYS A 159 -47.46 1.03 1.16
CA CYS A 159 -48.04 2.25 1.66
C CYS A 159 -47.43 3.50 1.00
N LEU A 160 -48.19 4.59 1.00
CA LEU A 160 -47.73 5.90 0.58
C LEU A 160 -47.30 6.68 1.82
N LEU A 161 -46.02 7.05 1.84
CA LEU A 161 -45.39 7.82 2.90
C LEU A 161 -45.19 9.26 2.42
N PRO A 162 -45.61 10.27 3.19
CA PRO A 162 -45.37 11.66 2.85
C PRO A 162 -43.86 11.95 2.98
N SER A 163 -43.28 12.46 1.90
CA SER A 163 -41.85 12.82 1.87
C SER A 163 -41.64 14.29 2.16
N ILE A 164 -42.42 15.18 1.54
CA ILE A 164 -42.32 16.62 1.78
C ILE A 164 -43.68 17.30 1.69
N GLY A 165 -43.89 18.32 2.54
CA GLY A 165 -45.10 19.13 2.58
C GLY A 165 -44.76 20.62 2.50
N PHE A 166 -45.62 21.38 1.82
CA PHE A 166 -45.61 22.84 1.76
C PHE A 166 -46.75 23.37 2.62
N ASN A 167 -46.43 24.32 3.51
CA ASN A 167 -47.38 24.95 4.45
C ASN A 167 -48.14 23.96 5.35
N ILE A 168 -47.45 22.88 5.75
CA ILE A 168 -47.97 21.83 6.65
C ILE A 168 -46.92 21.56 7.72
N ASP A 169 -47.36 21.40 8.97
CA ASP A 169 -46.50 21.06 10.09
C ASP A 169 -45.86 19.66 9.91
N LYS A 170 -44.55 19.56 10.15
CA LYS A 170 -43.78 18.32 9.98
C LYS A 170 -44.30 17.21 10.89
N ASP A 171 -44.72 17.55 12.11
CA ASP A 171 -45.20 16.57 13.08
C ASP A 171 -46.56 15.98 12.69
N LYS A 172 -47.37 16.74 11.95
CA LYS A 172 -48.62 16.25 11.33
C LYS A 172 -48.32 15.46 10.06
N LEU A 173 -47.32 15.91 9.28
CA LEU A 173 -46.92 15.26 8.03
C LEU A 173 -46.52 13.79 8.25
N TYR A 174 -45.60 13.51 9.18
CA TYR A 174 -45.12 12.14 9.41
C TYR A 174 -46.15 11.19 10.02
N LYS A 175 -47.27 11.69 10.54
CA LYS A 175 -48.38 10.87 11.06
C LYS A 175 -49.32 10.37 9.96
N ILE A 176 -49.20 10.91 8.74
CA ILE A 176 -50.04 10.52 7.62
C ILE A 176 -49.38 9.29 6.99
N ASN A 177 -49.93 8.11 7.23
CA ASN A 177 -49.53 6.91 6.50
C ASN A 177 -50.76 6.36 5.79
N LEU A 178 -50.71 6.33 4.46
CA LEU A 178 -51.82 5.86 3.64
C LEU A 178 -51.51 4.46 3.12
N SER A 179 -52.15 3.46 3.71
CA SER A 179 -52.05 2.08 3.21
C SER A 179 -52.72 1.95 1.84
N LEU A 180 -52.14 1.16 0.93
CA LEU A 180 -52.77 0.88 -0.36
C LEU A 180 -54.08 0.08 -0.24
N TYR A 181 -54.36 -0.51 0.92
CA TYR A 181 -55.64 -1.16 1.21
C TYR A 181 -56.75 -0.18 1.60
N ASP A 182 -56.40 1.06 1.94
CA ASP A 182 -57.37 2.12 2.23
C ASP A 182 -57.97 2.64 0.93
N LYS A 183 -58.96 1.89 0.44
CA LYS A 183 -59.77 2.22 -0.73
C LYS A 183 -60.73 3.37 -0.46
N GLU A 184 -60.72 4.04 0.69
CA GLU A 184 -61.52 5.24 0.92
C GLU A 184 -60.73 6.51 0.59
N SER A 185 -59.42 6.50 0.82
CA SER A 185 -58.52 7.61 0.49
C SER A 185 -58.51 7.95 -1.01
N VAL A 186 -58.77 9.22 -1.32
CA VAL A 186 -58.71 9.69 -2.72
C VAL A 186 -57.30 9.62 -3.28
N VAL A 187 -56.29 9.88 -2.45
CA VAL A 187 -54.88 9.79 -2.85
C VAL A 187 -54.54 8.36 -3.27
N VAL A 188 -54.96 7.36 -2.49
CA VAL A 188 -54.73 5.94 -2.80
C VAL A 188 -55.50 5.52 -4.05
N LYS A 189 -56.78 5.90 -4.18
CA LYS A 189 -57.58 5.63 -5.39
C LYS A 189 -56.91 6.17 -6.65
N ASN A 190 -56.39 7.38 -6.59
CA ASN A 190 -55.77 8.04 -7.74
C ASN A 190 -54.39 7.47 -8.06
N PHE A 191 -53.61 7.12 -7.03
CA PHE A 191 -52.35 6.42 -7.20
C PHE A 191 -52.53 5.08 -7.92
N VAL A 192 -53.52 4.27 -7.50
CA VAL A 192 -53.80 2.97 -8.13
C VAL A 192 -54.34 3.12 -9.56
N ARG A 193 -55.16 4.15 -9.82
CA ARG A 193 -55.71 4.42 -11.16
C ARG A 193 -54.69 5.06 -12.11
N ASN A 194 -53.62 5.65 -11.59
CA ASN A 194 -52.57 6.33 -12.33
C ASN A 194 -53.10 7.43 -13.29
N ILE A 195 -54.05 8.23 -12.81
CA ILE A 195 -54.63 9.36 -13.55
C ILE A 195 -54.69 10.63 -12.68
N PRO A 196 -54.43 11.83 -13.24
CA PRO A 196 -54.61 13.08 -12.51
C PRO A 196 -56.10 13.33 -12.24
N VAL A 197 -56.43 13.80 -11.04
CA VAL A 197 -57.81 14.10 -10.63
C VAL A 197 -57.86 15.47 -9.97
N ILE A 198 -58.79 16.30 -10.45
CA ILE A 198 -59.10 17.61 -9.87
C ILE A 198 -60.43 17.47 -9.13
N ILE A 199 -60.43 17.79 -7.84
CA ILE A 199 -61.60 17.68 -6.97
C ILE A 199 -62.04 19.09 -6.62
N LYS A 200 -63.24 19.47 -7.07
CA LYS A 200 -63.80 20.81 -6.77
C LYS A 200 -64.23 20.96 -5.31
N ARG A 201 -64.65 19.87 -4.68
CA ARG A 201 -65.12 19.84 -3.29
C ARG A 201 -64.83 18.48 -2.66
N LEU A 202 -64.16 18.49 -1.52
CA LEU A 202 -63.90 17.29 -0.72
C LEU A 202 -65.17 16.84 0.01
N SER A 203 -65.34 15.53 0.13
CA SER A 203 -66.45 14.95 0.91
C SER A 203 -66.25 15.17 2.42
N ASP A 204 -67.34 15.12 3.19
CA ASP A 204 -67.31 15.34 4.65
C ASP A 204 -66.43 14.34 5.41
N LYS A 205 -66.15 13.17 4.80
CA LYS A 205 -65.22 12.17 5.34
C LYS A 205 -63.76 12.52 5.04
N GLU A 206 -63.48 13.03 3.84
CA GLU A 206 -62.13 13.46 3.43
C GLU A 206 -61.69 14.71 4.20
N GLN A 207 -62.60 15.66 4.46
CA GLN A 207 -62.31 16.85 5.26
C GLN A 207 -61.89 16.55 6.70
N LYS A 208 -62.14 15.34 7.20
CA LYS A 208 -61.74 14.87 8.53
C LYS A 208 -60.38 14.16 8.54
N MET A 209 -59.71 14.07 7.40
CA MET A 209 -58.37 13.49 7.35
C MET A 209 -57.33 14.46 7.94
N PRO A 210 -56.29 13.95 8.62
CA PRO A 210 -55.37 14.77 9.43
C PRO A 210 -54.61 15.86 8.68
N TYR A 211 -54.49 15.76 7.35
CA TYR A 211 -53.88 16.81 6.51
C TYR A 211 -54.86 17.91 6.07
N PHE A 212 -56.15 17.74 6.34
CA PHE A 212 -57.22 18.68 6.01
C PHE A 212 -57.90 19.29 7.24
N GLU A 213 -57.52 18.88 8.46
CA GLU A 213 -58.15 19.35 9.71
C GLU A 213 -58.07 20.87 9.89
N ASP A 214 -56.98 21.50 9.45
CA ASP A 214 -56.80 22.96 9.53
C ASP A 214 -57.57 23.74 8.44
N ILE A 215 -58.32 23.09 7.53
CA ILE A 215 -59.17 23.79 6.53
C ILE A 215 -60.35 24.52 7.19
N LYS A 216 -60.73 24.12 8.42
CA LYS A 216 -62.00 24.56 9.02
C LYS A 216 -62.05 25.99 9.55
N GLU A 217 -60.92 26.68 9.70
CA GLU A 217 -60.92 27.98 10.42
C GLU A 217 -60.88 29.24 9.55
N GLU A 218 -60.56 29.19 8.26
CA GLU A 218 -60.43 30.42 7.44
C GLU A 218 -61.47 30.64 6.34
N ASN A 219 -62.33 29.68 6.01
CA ASN A 219 -63.40 29.92 5.01
C ASN A 219 -64.75 30.27 5.65
N THR A 220 -64.72 31.27 6.54
CA THR A 220 -65.89 32.09 6.85
C THR A 220 -65.67 33.54 6.39
N LEU A 221 -65.45 33.76 5.09
CA LEU A 221 -65.64 35.07 4.49
C LEU A 221 -66.27 34.92 3.09
N ILE A 222 -67.57 35.23 3.07
CA ILE A 222 -68.40 35.84 2.00
C ILE A 222 -68.24 35.30 0.58
#